data_AF-A0A5K7X6G8-F1
#
_entry.id   AF-A0A5K7X6G8-F1
#
_cell.length_a   1.000
_cell.length_b   1.000
_cell.length_c   1.000
_cell.angle_alpha   90.00
_cell.angle_beta   90.00
_cell.angle_gamma   90.00
#
_symmetry.space_group_name_H-M   'P 1'
#
loop_
_entity.id
_entity.type
_entity.pdbx_description
1 polymer ?
#
loop_
_entity_poly.entity_id
_entity_poly.type
_entity_poly.pdbx_seq_one_letter_code
_entity_poly.pdbx_strand_id
1 'polypeptide(L)'
;MAHNSLPTQCSHCNGTALYTTKIGANGGYGPFLLPKLGQLFSYAKFDAVLCADCGHYQLFADSETRERVTDTSIWTRLGRA
;
A
#
# COMPACT_ATOMS: atom_id res chain seq x y z
N MET A 1 5.75 15.02 4.88
CA MET A 1 5.22 13.74 4.35
C MET A 1 5.40 12.69 5.45
N ALA A 2 4.42 12.50 6.33
CA ALA A 2 4.60 11.61 7.48
C ALA A 2 4.40 10.15 7.05
N HIS A 3 5.49 9.39 6.96
CA HIS A 3 5.51 7.93 6.74
C HIS A 3 5.01 7.15 7.98
N ASN A 4 4.06 7.68 8.74
CA ASN A 4 3.69 7.17 10.07
C ASN A 4 2.93 5.83 10.04
N SER A 5 2.88 5.16 8.87
CA SER A 5 2.19 3.89 8.65
C SER A 5 3.09 2.79 8.09
N LEU A 6 4.34 3.10 7.72
CA LEU A 6 5.28 2.10 7.23
C LEU A 6 6.00 1.45 8.42
N PRO A 7 6.27 0.14 8.35
CA PRO A 7 6.94 -0.57 9.43
C PRO A 7 8.39 -0.09 9.58
N THR A 8 8.88 -0.10 10.82
CA THR A 8 10.30 0.14 11.15
C THR A 8 11.10 -1.16 11.29
N GLN A 9 10.42 -2.32 11.26
CA GLN A 9 11.00 -3.66 11.36
C GLN A 9 10.32 -4.61 10.37
N CYS A 10 11.10 -5.51 9.78
CA CYS A 10 10.59 -6.52 8.88
C CYS A 10 9.70 -7.51 9.63
N SER A 11 8.44 -7.68 9.21
CA SER A 11 7.52 -8.63 9.83
C SER A 11 7.92 -10.10 9.67
N HIS A 12 8.87 -10.40 8.79
CA HIS A 12 9.34 -11.76 8.51
C HIS A 12 10.62 -12.13 9.28
N CYS A 13 11.63 -11.25 9.32
CA CYS A 13 12.93 -11.55 9.95
C CYS A 13 13.31 -10.63 11.12
N ASN A 14 12.48 -9.64 11.46
CA ASN A 14 12.77 -8.57 12.43
C ASN A 14 13.97 -7.67 12.08
N GLY A 15 14.53 -7.80 10.88
CA GLY A 15 15.58 -6.92 10.36
C GLY A 15 15.10 -5.47 10.20
N THR A 16 16.03 -4.53 10.22
CA THR A 16 15.74 -3.08 10.20
C THR A 16 16.16 -2.40 8.90
N ALA A 17 16.82 -3.12 7.99
CA ALA A 17 17.21 -2.58 6.68
C ALA A 17 16.01 -2.57 5.72
N LEU A 18 15.05 -1.67 5.96
CA LEU A 18 13.86 -1.48 5.14
C LEU A 18 14.01 -0.30 4.21
N TYR A 19 13.63 -0.50 2.94
CA TYR A 19 13.65 0.51 1.89
C TYR A 19 12.25 0.69 1.32
N THR A 20 11.90 1.91 0.91
CA THR A 20 10.57 2.21 0.36
C THR A 20 10.62 3.00 -0.93
N THR A 21 9.66 2.74 -1.82
CA THR A 21 9.42 3.53 -3.04
C THR A 21 7.93 3.60 -3.34
N LYS A 22 7.50 4.61 -4.11
CA LYS A 22 6.10 4.74 -4.54
C LYS A 22 5.90 4.09 -5.90
N ILE A 23 4.89 3.23 -6.00
CA ILE A 23 4.49 2.59 -7.26
C ILE A 23 3.00 2.82 -7.53
N GLY A 24 2.61 2.83 -8.80
CA GLY A 24 1.20 2.87 -9.16
C GLY A 24 0.51 1.54 -8.83
N ALA A 25 -0.76 1.61 -8.40
CA ALA A 25 -1.61 0.44 -8.22
C ALA A 25 -2.31 0.00 -9.53
N ASN A 26 -1.94 0.63 -10.65
CA ASN A 26 -2.34 0.26 -12.00
C ASN A 26 -1.34 -0.75 -12.57
N GLY A 27 -1.83 -1.90 -13.05
CA GLY A 27 -0.99 -2.83 -13.77
C GLY A 27 -0.87 -2.41 -15.24
N GLY A 28 0.36 -2.33 -15.76
CA GLY A 28 0.57 -2.25 -17.21
C GLY A 28 0.06 -3.52 -17.92
N TYR A 29 0.36 -4.69 -17.34
CA TYR A 29 -0.15 -6.02 -17.76
C TYR A 29 -0.99 -6.71 -16.66
N GLY A 30 -1.21 -6.04 -15.53
CA GLY A 30 -1.90 -6.59 -14.36
C GLY A 30 -3.24 -5.91 -14.08
N PRO A 31 -4.09 -6.49 -13.22
CA PRO A 31 -5.35 -5.88 -12.83
C PRO A 31 -5.11 -4.60 -12.01
N PHE A 32 -6.10 -3.71 -11.98
CA PHE A 32 -6.11 -2.60 -11.02
C PHE A 32 -6.24 -3.18 -9.60
N LEU A 33 -5.18 -3.06 -8.81
CA LEU A 33 -5.11 -3.69 -7.50
C LEU A 33 -5.91 -2.91 -6.44
N LEU A 34 -6.14 -1.60 -6.67
CA LEU A 34 -6.93 -0.72 -5.81
C LEU A 34 -8.06 -0.05 -6.60
N PRO A 35 -9.08 -0.80 -7.04
CA PRO A 35 -10.20 -0.23 -7.81
C PRO A 35 -10.88 0.90 -7.04
N LYS A 36 -11.33 1.93 -7.77
CA LYS A 36 -12.10 3.09 -7.28
C LYS A 36 -11.46 3.92 -6.16
N LEU A 37 -10.20 3.69 -5.80
CA LEU A 37 -9.48 4.49 -4.80
C LEU A 37 -8.53 5.55 -5.40
N GLY A 38 -8.45 5.65 -6.73
CA GLY A 38 -7.75 6.75 -7.42
C GLY A 38 -8.59 8.04 -7.49
N GLN A 39 -7.99 9.14 -7.95
CA GLN A 39 -8.71 10.37 -8.26
C GLN A 39 -8.96 10.55 -9.76
N LEU A 40 -9.76 11.57 -10.10
CA LEU A 40 -9.85 12.08 -11.47
C LEU A 40 -8.45 12.55 -11.91
N PHE A 41 -7.89 11.91 -12.94
CA PHE A 41 -6.53 12.12 -13.47
C PHE A 41 -5.35 11.62 -12.58
N SER A 42 -5.59 10.85 -11.50
CA SER A 42 -4.51 10.20 -10.75
C SER A 42 -4.86 8.77 -10.31
N TYR A 43 -3.91 7.86 -10.45
CA TYR A 43 -4.07 6.47 -10.02
C TYR A 43 -3.78 6.34 -8.53
N ALA A 44 -4.48 5.43 -7.86
CA ALA A 44 -4.12 4.97 -6.51
C ALA A 44 -2.66 4.47 -6.50
N LYS A 45 -1.95 4.70 -5.39
CA LYS A 45 -0.54 4.31 -5.28
C LYS A 45 -0.32 3.39 -4.08
N PHE A 46 0.78 2.66 -4.17
CA PHE A 46 1.34 1.92 -3.05
C PHE A 46 2.65 2.55 -2.62
N ASP A 47 2.91 2.49 -1.32
CA ASP A 47 4.26 2.46 -0.76
C ASP A 47 4.72 0.99 -0.75
N ALA A 48 5.70 0.69 -1.60
CA ALA A 48 6.34 -0.62 -1.69
C ALA A 48 7.54 -0.66 -0.74
N VAL A 49 7.52 -1.58 0.22
CA VAL A 49 8.60 -1.76 1.20
C VAL A 49 9.34 -3.06 0.93
N LEU A 50 10.67 -2.99 0.82
CA LEU A 50 11.57 -4.13 0.65
C LEU A 50 12.53 -4.21 1.84
N CYS A 51 12.62 -5.40 2.45
CA CYS A 51 13.66 -5.71 3.42
C CYS A 51 14.93 -6.18 2.70
N ALA A 52 16.04 -5.46 2.88
CA ALA A 52 17.33 -5.84 2.29
C ALA A 52 17.96 -7.07 3.00
N ASP A 53 17.61 -7.32 4.27
CA ASP A 53 18.17 -8.42 5.05
C ASP A 53 17.62 -9.79 4.61
N CYS A 54 16.32 -9.89 4.30
CA CYS A 54 15.67 -11.16 3.98
C CYS A 54 14.84 -11.18 2.69
N GLY A 55 14.75 -10.06 1.97
CA GLY A 55 13.99 -9.96 0.71
C GLY A 55 12.48 -9.88 0.86
N HIS A 56 11.94 -9.84 2.09
CA HIS A 56 10.50 -9.70 2.30
C HIS A 56 9.97 -8.39 1.70
N TYR A 57 8.88 -8.50 0.93
CA TYR A 57 8.29 -7.40 0.18
C TYR A 57 6.84 -7.19 0.60
N GLN A 58 6.47 -5.93 0.86
CA GLN A 58 5.15 -5.54 1.33
C GLN A 58 4.62 -4.34 0.54
N LEU A 59 3.32 -4.36 0.21
CA LEU A 59 2.62 -3.25 -0.42
C LEU A 59 1.65 -2.63 0.57
N PHE A 60 1.77 -1.32 0.77
CA PHE A 60 0.87 -0.53 1.60
C PHE A 60 0.16 0.48 0.72
N ALA A 61 -1.17 0.53 0.74
CA ALA A 61 -1.89 1.64 0.10
C ALA A 61 -1.43 2.95 0.74
N ASP A 62 -1.16 3.97 -0.08
CA ASP A 62 -0.73 5.27 0.44
C ASP A 62 -1.82 5.89 1.34
N SER A 63 -1.44 6.90 2.14
CA SER A 63 -2.35 7.53 3.11
C SER A 63 -3.63 8.09 2.48
N GLU A 64 -3.52 8.75 1.34
CA GLU A 64 -4.66 9.37 0.65
C GLU A 64 -5.59 8.29 0.06
N THR A 65 -5.00 7.25 -0.52
CA THR A 65 -5.74 6.10 -1.04
C THR A 65 -6.49 5.36 0.09
N ARG A 66 -5.90 5.26 1.28
CA ARG A 66 -6.52 4.64 2.46
C ARG A 66 -7.71 5.42 3.00
N GLU A 67 -7.66 6.74 3.02
CA GLU A 67 -8.77 7.59 3.49
C GLU A 67 -10.05 7.35 2.68
N ARG A 68 -9.92 7.00 1.40
CA ARG A 68 -11.04 6.77 0.49
C ARG A 68 -11.69 5.40 0.62
N VAL A 69 -11.06 4.44 1.31
CA VAL A 69 -11.58 3.07 1.36
C VAL A 69 -12.98 3.01 1.98
N THR A 70 -13.28 3.90 2.92
CA THR A 70 -14.58 4.03 3.58
C THR A 70 -15.66 4.66 2.71
N ASP A 71 -15.26 5.37 1.65
CA ASP A 71 -16.15 6.22 0.86
C ASP A 71 -16.64 5.51 -0.41
N THR A 72 -16.26 4.25 -0.62
CA THR A 72 -16.68 3.47 -1.79
C THR A 72 -17.38 2.19 -1.39
N SER A 73 -18.49 1.87 -2.07
CA SER A 73 -19.32 0.69 -1.79
C SER A 73 -18.73 -0.63 -2.31
N ILE A 74 -17.63 -0.58 -3.08
CA ILE A 74 -17.05 -1.78 -3.69
C ILE A 74 -16.14 -2.55 -2.72
N TRP A 75 -15.64 -1.89 -1.68
CA TRP A 75 -14.83 -2.52 -0.64
C TRP A 75 -15.73 -2.89 0.52
N THR A 76 -15.69 -4.17 0.92
CA THR A 76 -16.43 -4.66 2.09
C THR A 76 -15.47 -4.80 3.26
N ARG A 77 -15.77 -4.13 4.38
CA ARG A 77 -15.01 -4.31 5.62
C ARG A 77 -15.20 -5.75 6.11
N LEU A 78 -14.11 -6.49 6.24
CA LEU A 78 -14.11 -7.83 6.83
C LEU A 78 -13.87 -7.71 8.36
N GLY A 79 -14.72 -8.34 9.17
CA GLY A 79 -14.64 -8.28 10.64
C GLY A 79 -15.65 -7.32 11.30
N ARG A 80 -15.99 -7.57 12.58
CA ARG A 80 -17.00 -6.77 13.31
C ARG A 80 -16.49 -5.36 13.61
N ALA A 81 -17.42 -4.40 13.57
CA ALA A 81 -17.21 -3.01 13.97
C ALA A 81 -16.69 -2.94 15.40
#